data_AF-A0A7V4U570-F1
#
_entry.id   AF-A0A7V4U570-F1
#
_cell.length_a   1.000
_cell.length_b   1.000
_cell.length_c   1.000
_cell.angle_alpha   90.00
_cell.angle_beta   90.00
_cell.angle_gamma   90.00
#
_symmetry.space_group_name_H-M   'P 1'
#
loop_
_entity.id
_entity.type
_entity.pdbx_description
1 polymer ?
#
loop_
_entity_poly.entity_id
_entity_poly.type
_entity_poly.pdbx_seq_one_letter_code
_entity_poly.pdbx_strand_id
1 'polypeptide(L)'
;MDIFLIVVFFIMFAVPFLPAIIEILFKKDAQALNINMSLYKNPRYFGDSFFEIIHKGLQDAEGTDKILSLSKKKYRVKLSSSPEEVFILDSDEINNLPDKFDNIVICSENLTINRKKFFSKEIFVNGNLKTEEECFIRAIYINGFANLANRINILRWLHINNNLYINADANVGVNCYCEETTFVNAKVNFKKIYAKKILIHKQDESIDKKKSY
;
A
#
# COMPACT_ATOMS: atom_id res chain seq x y z
N MET A 1 27.82 59.04 -9.76
CA MET A 1 27.91 57.84 -8.90
C MET A 1 26.51 57.43 -8.41
N ASP A 2 25.64 58.41 -8.15
CA ASP A 2 24.31 58.21 -7.55
C ASP A 2 23.33 57.44 -8.44
N ILE A 3 23.32 57.71 -9.75
CA ILE A 3 22.43 57.01 -10.71
C ILE A 3 22.75 55.50 -10.75
N PHE A 4 24.02 55.13 -10.69
CA PHE A 4 24.44 53.73 -10.69
C PHE A 4 23.97 53.00 -9.43
N LEU A 5 24.12 53.63 -8.26
CA LEU A 5 23.63 53.09 -6.99
C LEU A 5 22.11 52.93 -6.97
N ILE A 6 21.38 53.89 -7.55
CA ILE A 6 19.92 53.81 -7.69
C ILE A 6 19.51 52.61 -8.56
N VAL A 7 20.17 52.41 -9.70
CA VAL A 7 19.89 51.26 -10.59
C VAL A 7 20.19 49.93 -9.89
N VAL A 8 21.33 49.82 -9.21
CA VAL A 8 21.68 48.61 -8.44
C VAL A 8 20.67 48.34 -7.32
N PHE A 9 20.21 49.39 -6.62
CA PHE A 9 19.18 49.27 -5.59
C PHE A 9 17.88 48.69 -6.16
N PHE A 10 17.40 49.17 -7.31
CA PHE A 10 16.18 48.65 -7.92
C PHE A 10 16.35 47.21 -8.44
N ILE A 11 17.53 46.84 -8.96
CA ILE A 11 17.81 45.46 -9.36
C ILE A 11 17.80 44.54 -8.14
N MET A 12 18.52 44.91 -7.07
CA MET A 12 18.53 44.13 -5.83
C MET A 12 17.15 44.05 -5.17
N PHE A 13 16.34 45.10 -5.31
CA PHE A 13 14.97 45.11 -4.85
C PHE A 13 14.06 44.19 -5.68
N ALA A 14 14.26 44.09 -7.00
CA ALA A 14 13.42 43.28 -7.89
C ALA A 14 13.77 41.79 -7.90
N VAL A 15 15.04 41.42 -7.69
CA VAL A 15 15.52 40.02 -7.72
C VAL A 15 14.77 39.06 -6.78
N PRO A 16 14.44 39.43 -5.53
CA PRO A 16 13.64 38.57 -4.65
C PRO A 16 12.22 38.28 -5.16
N PHE A 17 11.66 39.14 -6.02
CA PHE A 17 10.31 39.00 -6.56
C PHE A 17 10.26 38.25 -7.89
N LEU A 18 11.40 38.03 -8.56
CA LEU A 18 11.48 37.30 -9.82
C LEU A 18 10.79 35.92 -9.76
N PRO A 19 11.00 35.07 -8.73
CA PRO A 19 10.31 33.78 -8.63
C PRO A 19 8.79 33.92 -8.61
N ALA A 20 8.25 34.88 -7.86
CA ALA A 20 6.80 35.12 -7.77
C ALA A 20 6.22 35.65 -9.08
N ILE A 21 6.94 36.54 -9.77
CA ILE A 21 6.54 37.05 -11.10
C ILE A 21 6.55 35.92 -12.13
N ILE A 22 7.57 35.05 -12.11
CA ILE A 22 7.66 33.85 -12.95
C ILE A 22 6.48 32.92 -12.65
N GLU A 23 6.16 32.66 -11.39
CA GLU A 23 5.05 31.79 -11.00
C GLU A 23 3.69 32.31 -11.51
N ILE A 24 3.44 33.62 -11.38
CA ILE A 24 2.21 34.27 -11.87
C ILE A 24 2.10 34.21 -13.40
N LEU A 25 3.21 34.41 -14.13
CA LEU A 25 3.23 34.37 -15.59
C LEU A 25 3.10 32.96 -16.15
N PHE A 26 3.74 31.98 -15.52
CA PHE A 26 3.81 30.60 -16.01
C PHE A 26 2.75 29.66 -15.39
N LYS A 27 1.95 30.13 -14.42
CA LYS A 27 0.78 29.44 -13.84
C LYS A 27 1.02 27.95 -13.56
N LYS A 28 2.22 27.58 -13.08
CA LYS A 28 2.59 26.17 -12.87
C LYS A 28 1.70 25.48 -11.82
N ASP A 29 1.18 26.24 -10.84
CA ASP A 29 0.31 25.76 -9.77
C ASP A 29 -1.05 26.51 -9.72
N ALA A 30 -1.52 27.08 -10.83
CA ALA A 30 -2.75 27.89 -10.85
C ALA A 30 -4.04 27.07 -10.66
N GLN A 31 -3.96 25.75 -10.62
CA GLN A 31 -5.10 24.91 -10.29
C GLN A 31 -5.10 24.66 -8.79
N ALA A 32 -6.09 25.20 -8.09
CA ALA A 32 -6.36 24.80 -6.72
C ALA A 32 -6.42 23.27 -6.67
N LEU A 33 -5.70 22.64 -5.73
CA LEU A 33 -5.86 21.22 -5.47
C LEU A 33 -7.36 20.98 -5.28
N ASN A 34 -7.93 20.10 -6.09
CA ASN A 34 -9.35 19.79 -6.01
C ASN A 34 -9.60 19.02 -4.71
N ILE A 35 -9.80 19.75 -3.61
CA ILE A 35 -10.12 19.18 -2.31
C ILE A 35 -11.59 18.77 -2.38
N ASN A 36 -11.81 17.47 -2.57
CA ASN A 36 -13.15 16.92 -2.43
C ASN A 36 -13.62 17.12 -0.98
N MET A 37 -14.51 18.08 -0.77
CA MET A 37 -15.11 18.41 0.53
C MET A 37 -16.09 17.35 1.03
N SER A 38 -16.40 16.32 0.23
CA SER A 38 -17.14 15.17 0.73
C SER A 38 -16.27 14.45 1.76
N LEU A 39 -16.67 14.55 3.03
CA LEU A 39 -16.05 13.83 4.14
C LEU A 39 -16.32 12.31 4.11
N TYR A 40 -17.06 11.82 3.11
CA TYR A 40 -17.29 10.40 2.87
C TYR A 40 -15.98 9.75 2.43
N LYS A 41 -15.31 9.11 3.39
CA LYS A 41 -14.13 8.30 3.11
C LYS A 41 -14.59 6.93 2.62
N ASN A 42 -14.47 6.68 1.31
CA ASN A 42 -14.63 5.34 0.75
C ASN A 42 -13.59 4.41 1.41
N PRO A 43 -14.00 3.38 2.17
CA PRO A 43 -13.08 2.43 2.79
C PRO A 43 -12.19 1.71 1.78
N ARG A 44 -12.70 1.50 0.57
CA ARG A 44 -12.06 0.79 -0.54
C ARG A 44 -11.10 1.65 -1.36
N TYR A 45 -11.05 2.96 -1.09
CA TYR A 45 -10.31 3.90 -1.94
C TYR A 45 -8.88 3.45 -2.26
N PHE A 46 -8.16 2.93 -1.25
CA PHE A 46 -6.82 2.39 -1.48
C PHE A 46 -6.84 1.23 -2.47
N GLY A 47 -7.66 0.20 -2.24
CA GLY A 47 -7.67 -0.99 -3.09
C GLY A 47 -8.16 -0.70 -4.49
N ASP A 48 -9.24 0.06 -4.64
CA ASP A 48 -9.78 0.44 -5.94
C ASP A 48 -8.72 1.25 -6.73
N SER A 49 -8.11 2.26 -6.10
CA SER A 49 -7.11 3.11 -6.76
C SER A 49 -5.81 2.36 -7.06
N PHE A 50 -5.34 1.50 -6.16
CA PHE A 50 -4.12 0.73 -6.36
C PHE A 50 -4.31 -0.34 -7.44
N PHE A 51 -5.44 -1.06 -7.43
CA PHE A 51 -5.80 -2.01 -8.48
C PHE A 51 -5.82 -1.33 -9.85
N GLU A 52 -6.50 -0.18 -9.98
CA GLU A 52 -6.56 0.55 -11.25
C GLU A 52 -5.18 0.97 -11.75
N ILE A 53 -4.33 1.48 -10.86
CA ILE A 53 -2.98 1.92 -11.21
C ILE A 53 -2.14 0.75 -11.74
N ILE A 54 -2.15 -0.39 -11.03
CA ILE A 54 -1.41 -1.58 -11.42
C ILE A 54 -1.96 -2.13 -12.74
N HIS A 55 -3.28 -2.24 -12.87
CA HIS A 55 -3.92 -2.76 -14.06
C HIS A 55 -3.61 -1.91 -15.30
N LYS A 56 -3.83 -0.60 -15.23
CA LYS A 56 -3.54 0.34 -16.34
C LYS A 56 -2.06 0.30 -16.73
N GLY A 57 -1.17 0.40 -15.73
CA GLY A 57 0.25 0.47 -16.04
C GLY A 57 0.89 -0.86 -16.48
N LEU A 58 0.27 -2.01 -16.18
CA LEU A 58 0.64 -3.29 -16.80
C LEU A 58 0.09 -3.43 -18.22
N GLN A 59 -1.13 -2.95 -18.49
CA GLN A 59 -1.70 -2.91 -19.85
C GLN A 59 -0.84 -2.08 -20.80
N ASP A 60 -0.37 -0.91 -20.35
CA ASP A 60 0.53 -0.05 -21.12
C ASP A 60 1.88 -0.72 -21.43
N ALA A 61 2.33 -1.65 -20.59
CA ALA A 61 3.63 -2.31 -20.71
C ALA A 61 3.62 -3.59 -21.57
N GLU A 62 2.55 -4.40 -21.52
CA GLU A 62 2.50 -5.73 -22.16
C GLU A 62 1.27 -5.97 -23.08
N GLY A 63 0.32 -5.03 -23.16
CA GLY A 63 -0.93 -5.21 -23.91
C GLY A 63 -2.03 -5.91 -23.10
N THR A 64 -3.29 -5.72 -23.53
CA THR A 64 -4.52 -5.85 -22.73
C THR A 64 -4.80 -7.25 -22.15
N ASP A 65 -4.27 -8.33 -22.74
CA ASP A 65 -4.79 -9.69 -22.54
C ASP A 65 -3.89 -10.63 -21.70
N LYS A 66 -2.81 -10.14 -21.10
CA LYS A 66 -1.77 -11.01 -20.51
C LYS A 66 -1.42 -10.80 -19.04
N ILE A 67 -2.18 -10.04 -18.26
CA ILE A 67 -1.91 -9.88 -16.81
C ILE A 67 -1.92 -11.25 -16.08
N LEU A 68 -2.73 -12.21 -16.56
CA LEU A 68 -2.83 -13.57 -16.03
C LEU A 68 -1.72 -14.52 -16.50
N SER A 69 -0.91 -14.14 -17.50
CA SER A 69 0.21 -14.93 -18.03
C SER A 69 1.57 -14.28 -17.80
N LEU A 70 1.65 -13.29 -16.90
CA LEU A 70 2.88 -12.56 -16.60
C LEU A 70 3.88 -13.52 -15.94
N SER A 71 4.76 -14.08 -16.78
CA SER A 71 5.94 -14.79 -16.30
C SER A 71 6.99 -13.77 -15.85
N LYS A 72 7.44 -13.92 -14.60
CA LYS A 72 8.72 -13.48 -14.01
C LYS A 72 9.40 -12.32 -14.72
N LYS A 73 8.92 -11.09 -14.50
CA LYS A 73 9.46 -9.90 -15.16
C LYS A 73 9.44 -8.68 -14.25
N LYS A 74 10.41 -7.81 -14.51
CA LYS A 74 10.53 -6.48 -13.90
C LYS A 74 9.92 -5.46 -14.86
N TYR A 75 8.97 -4.68 -14.38
CA TYR A 75 8.31 -3.63 -15.15
C TYR A 75 8.55 -2.26 -14.55
N ARG A 76 8.59 -1.24 -15.42
CA ARG A 76 8.48 0.15 -15.00
C ARG A 76 7.07 0.62 -15.24
N VAL A 77 6.36 0.87 -14.15
CA VAL A 77 4.94 1.24 -14.14
C VAL A 77 4.84 2.67 -13.65
N LYS A 78 4.11 3.52 -14.37
CA LYS A 78 3.85 4.89 -13.90
C LYS A 78 2.68 4.87 -12.92
N LEU A 79 2.97 4.84 -11.61
CA LEU A 79 1.92 4.84 -10.58
C LEU A 79 1.36 6.23 -10.29
N SER A 80 2.18 7.28 -10.40
CA SER A 80 1.77 8.66 -10.16
C SER A 80 2.54 9.63 -11.07
N SER A 81 3.40 10.46 -10.50
CA SER A 81 4.20 11.47 -11.19
C SER A 81 5.48 10.89 -11.80
N SER A 82 6.04 9.82 -11.21
CA SER A 82 7.25 9.14 -11.67
C SER A 82 7.01 7.65 -11.94
N PRO A 83 7.71 7.06 -12.93
CA PRO A 83 7.78 5.61 -13.07
C PRO A 83 8.39 4.98 -11.81
N GLU A 84 7.76 3.92 -11.29
CA GLU A 84 8.32 3.07 -10.25
C GLU A 84 8.54 1.65 -10.80
N GLU A 85 9.48 0.94 -10.19
CA GLU A 85 9.78 -0.43 -10.57
C GLU A 85 8.89 -1.41 -9.81
N VAL A 86 8.21 -2.26 -10.56
CA VAL A 86 7.29 -3.30 -10.09
C VAL A 86 7.85 -4.66 -10.46
N PHE A 87 7.87 -5.57 -9.49
CA PHE A 87 8.38 -6.93 -9.65
C PHE A 87 7.22 -7.90 -9.64
N ILE A 88 7.10 -8.69 -10.70
CA ILE A 88 6.07 -9.74 -10.80
C ILE A 88 6.76 -11.07 -10.54
N LEU A 89 6.40 -11.66 -9.40
CA LEU A 89 7.11 -12.78 -8.80
C LEU A 89 6.12 -13.86 -8.35
N ASP A 90 6.56 -15.11 -8.39
CA ASP A 90 5.84 -16.21 -7.75
C ASP A 90 6.06 -16.21 -6.22
N SER A 91 5.35 -17.07 -5.50
CA SER A 91 5.46 -17.14 -4.04
C SER A 91 6.88 -17.51 -3.57
N ASP A 92 7.59 -18.37 -4.28
CA ASP A 92 8.93 -18.83 -3.88
C ASP A 92 9.98 -17.72 -4.06
N GLU A 93 9.89 -16.99 -5.17
CA GLU A 93 10.72 -15.82 -5.46
C GLU A 93 10.56 -14.74 -4.41
N ILE A 94 9.32 -14.46 -3.97
CA ILE A 94 9.06 -13.47 -2.91
C ILE A 94 9.75 -13.89 -1.60
N ASN A 95 9.75 -15.18 -1.26
CA ASN A 95 10.44 -15.67 -0.07
C ASN A 95 11.98 -15.64 -0.21
N ASN A 96 12.49 -15.71 -1.45
CA ASN A 96 13.91 -15.61 -1.78
C ASN A 96 14.44 -14.17 -1.93
N LEU A 97 13.56 -13.16 -1.93
CA LEU A 97 13.97 -11.75 -1.86
C LEU A 97 14.82 -11.48 -0.60
N PRO A 98 15.60 -10.40 -0.55
CA PRO A 98 16.22 -9.94 0.69
C PRO A 98 15.16 -9.70 1.79
N ASP A 99 15.57 -9.78 3.06
CA ASP A 99 14.65 -9.59 4.20
C ASP A 99 13.99 -8.21 4.18
N LYS A 100 14.68 -7.20 3.64
CA LYS A 100 14.12 -5.88 3.36
C LYS A 100 14.05 -5.67 1.85
N PHE A 101 12.87 -5.34 1.34
CA PHE A 101 12.64 -5.09 -0.07
C PHE A 101 11.92 -3.75 -0.29
N ASP A 102 12.48 -2.93 -1.18
CA ASP A 102 12.12 -1.52 -1.35
C ASP A 102 11.36 -1.20 -2.65
N ASN A 103 10.71 -2.21 -3.24
CA ASN A 103 9.96 -2.09 -4.48
C ASN A 103 8.57 -2.71 -4.37
N ILE A 104 7.68 -2.31 -5.28
CA ILE A 104 6.34 -2.88 -5.36
C ILE A 104 6.43 -4.32 -5.89
N VAL A 105 5.69 -5.22 -5.25
CA VAL A 105 5.65 -6.63 -5.60
C VAL A 105 4.24 -7.02 -6.04
N ILE A 106 4.14 -7.73 -7.15
CA ILE A 106 2.92 -8.37 -7.61
C ILE A 106 3.15 -9.88 -7.54
N CYS A 107 2.36 -10.57 -6.72
CA CYS A 107 2.21 -12.01 -6.78
C CYS A 107 1.03 -12.33 -7.71
N SER A 108 1.30 -12.98 -8.84
CA SER A 108 0.29 -13.34 -9.85
C SER A 108 -0.64 -14.47 -9.40
N GLU A 109 -0.32 -15.12 -8.28
CA GLU A 109 -1.00 -16.31 -7.75
C GLU A 109 -1.22 -16.20 -6.22
N ASN A 110 -1.37 -17.35 -5.56
CA ASN A 110 -1.43 -17.43 -4.11
C ASN A 110 -0.05 -17.13 -3.51
N LEU A 111 -0.01 -16.29 -2.48
CA LEU A 111 1.21 -15.93 -1.77
C LEU A 111 1.25 -16.61 -0.40
N THR A 112 2.29 -17.39 -0.15
CA THR A 112 2.67 -17.82 1.21
C THR A 112 3.96 -17.12 1.61
N ILE A 113 3.93 -16.31 2.67
CA ILE A 113 5.14 -15.71 3.25
C ILE A 113 5.62 -16.62 4.37
N ASN A 114 6.70 -17.36 4.11
CA ASN A 114 7.26 -18.38 5.02
C ASN A 114 8.63 -18.00 5.60
N ARG A 115 9.03 -16.74 5.41
CA ARG A 115 10.23 -16.15 6.01
C ARG A 115 9.92 -14.75 6.51
N LYS A 116 10.71 -14.29 7.47
CA LYS A 116 10.60 -12.92 7.94
C LYS A 116 10.91 -11.93 6.82
N LYS A 117 9.98 -11.01 6.54
CA LYS A 117 10.13 -10.01 5.47
C LYS A 117 9.66 -8.62 5.89
N PHE A 118 10.30 -7.60 5.31
CA PHE A 118 9.95 -6.20 5.41
C PHE A 118 9.78 -5.61 4.01
N PHE A 119 8.56 -5.27 3.65
CA PHE A 119 8.22 -4.60 2.40
C PHE A 119 7.95 -3.12 2.67
N SER A 120 8.85 -2.26 2.22
CA SER A 120 8.70 -0.80 2.40
C SER A 120 7.76 -0.15 1.39
N LYS A 121 7.32 -0.93 0.39
CA LYS A 121 6.37 -0.57 -0.67
C LYS A 121 5.17 -1.52 -0.68
N GLU A 122 4.21 -1.22 -1.55
CA GLU A 122 2.94 -1.90 -1.67
C GLU A 122 3.07 -3.31 -2.27
N ILE A 123 2.23 -4.24 -1.83
CA ILE A 123 2.13 -5.60 -2.37
C ILE A 123 0.76 -5.80 -3.00
N PHE A 124 0.72 -6.43 -4.17
CA PHE A 124 -0.50 -6.90 -4.83
C PHE A 124 -0.49 -8.42 -4.88
N VAL A 125 -1.55 -9.08 -4.42
CA VAL A 125 -1.71 -10.53 -4.49
C VAL A 125 -2.97 -10.84 -5.30
N ASN A 126 -2.79 -11.47 -6.47
CA ASN A 126 -3.89 -11.86 -7.35
C ASN A 126 -4.63 -13.13 -6.89
N GLY A 127 -4.07 -13.85 -5.92
CA GLY A 127 -4.71 -14.99 -5.25
C GLY A 127 -4.97 -14.74 -3.76
N ASN A 128 -4.84 -15.82 -2.98
CA ASN A 128 -4.98 -15.82 -1.54
C ASN A 128 -3.64 -15.53 -0.85
N LEU A 129 -3.68 -14.94 0.35
CA LEU A 129 -2.51 -14.72 1.19
C LEU A 129 -2.51 -15.68 2.39
N LYS A 130 -1.37 -16.29 2.68
CA LYS A 130 -1.07 -16.96 3.95
C LYS A 130 0.25 -16.44 4.51
N THR A 131 0.29 -16.09 5.79
CA THR A 131 1.53 -15.69 6.47
C THR A 131 1.90 -16.72 7.54
N GLU A 132 3.03 -17.39 7.36
CA GLU A 132 3.54 -18.40 8.29
C GLU A 132 4.66 -17.85 9.18
N GLU A 133 5.28 -16.74 8.77
CA GLU A 133 6.34 -16.04 9.51
C GLU A 133 6.01 -14.58 9.75
N GLU A 134 6.78 -13.94 10.64
CA GLU A 134 6.58 -12.52 10.95
C GLU A 134 6.83 -11.63 9.73
N CYS A 135 5.88 -10.77 9.37
CA CYS A 135 6.07 -9.86 8.25
C CYS A 135 5.61 -8.42 8.52
N PHE A 136 6.33 -7.48 7.93
CA PHE A 136 6.09 -6.05 7.99
C PHE A 136 5.79 -5.55 6.59
N ILE A 137 4.60 -5.00 6.38
CA ILE A 137 4.13 -4.62 5.06
C ILE A 137 3.59 -3.21 5.12
N ARG A 138 4.05 -2.32 4.25
CA ARG A 138 3.54 -0.96 4.19
C ARG A 138 2.04 -0.92 3.89
N ALA A 139 1.63 -1.57 2.81
CA ALA A 139 0.25 -1.72 2.39
C ALA A 139 0.13 -2.91 1.45
N ILE A 140 -1.03 -3.56 1.44
CA ILE A 140 -1.25 -4.77 0.65
C ILE A 140 -2.69 -4.86 0.14
N TYR A 141 -2.82 -5.25 -1.12
CA TYR A 141 -4.07 -5.61 -1.78
C TYR A 141 -4.09 -7.11 -2.05
N ILE A 142 -5.22 -7.76 -1.72
CA ILE A 142 -5.41 -9.20 -1.82
C ILE A 142 -6.74 -9.44 -2.53
N ASN A 143 -6.68 -10.07 -3.70
CA ASN A 143 -7.85 -10.38 -4.50
C ASN A 143 -8.65 -11.57 -3.93
N GLY A 144 -7.98 -12.51 -3.27
CA GLY A 144 -8.59 -13.66 -2.60
C GLY A 144 -8.90 -13.41 -1.12
N PHE A 145 -8.82 -14.47 -0.33
CA PHE A 145 -8.89 -14.40 1.13
C PHE A 145 -7.49 -14.23 1.74
N ALA A 146 -7.42 -13.79 3.00
CA ALA A 146 -6.18 -13.67 3.75
C ALA A 146 -6.23 -14.48 5.04
N ASN A 147 -5.21 -15.30 5.28
CA ASN A 147 -4.99 -16.02 6.54
C ASN A 147 -3.70 -15.52 7.21
N LEU A 148 -3.87 -14.70 8.23
CA LEU A 148 -2.79 -14.12 9.03
C LEU A 148 -2.48 -15.08 10.19
N ALA A 149 -1.68 -16.11 9.89
CA ALA A 149 -1.38 -17.21 10.82
C ALA A 149 -0.15 -17.00 11.70
N ASN A 150 0.59 -15.90 11.50
CA ASN A 150 1.69 -15.47 12.36
C ASN A 150 1.68 -13.93 12.49
N ARG A 151 2.57 -13.36 13.31
CA ARG A 151 2.60 -11.94 13.63
C ARG A 151 2.77 -11.10 12.38
N ILE A 152 1.80 -10.24 12.09
CA ILE A 152 1.88 -9.33 10.94
C ILE A 152 1.72 -7.88 11.36
N ASN A 153 2.48 -7.01 10.73
CA ASN A 153 2.40 -5.57 10.93
C ASN A 153 2.18 -4.85 9.60
N ILE A 154 0.92 -4.54 9.32
CA ILE A 154 0.52 -3.66 8.23
C ILE A 154 0.60 -2.21 8.72
N LEU A 155 1.41 -1.38 8.05
CA LEU A 155 1.61 0.01 8.50
C LEU A 155 0.46 0.94 8.10
N ARG A 156 -0.07 0.78 6.88
CA ARG A 156 -1.06 1.71 6.31
C ARG A 156 -2.37 1.04 5.94
N TRP A 157 -2.36 0.21 4.91
CA TRP A 157 -3.60 -0.25 4.28
C TRP A 157 -3.59 -1.75 4.03
N LEU A 158 -4.67 -2.42 4.44
CA LEU A 158 -4.95 -3.82 4.14
C LEU A 158 -6.27 -3.86 3.37
N HIS A 159 -6.26 -4.34 2.12
CA HIS A 159 -7.47 -4.50 1.32
C HIS A 159 -7.63 -5.95 0.89
N ILE A 160 -8.81 -6.51 1.15
CA ILE A 160 -9.14 -7.92 0.90
C ILE A 160 -10.51 -7.99 0.24
N ASN A 161 -10.59 -8.62 -0.93
CA ASN A 161 -11.86 -8.78 -1.67
C ASN A 161 -12.72 -9.98 -1.21
N ASN A 162 -12.23 -10.77 -0.26
CA ASN A 162 -12.94 -11.90 0.32
C ASN A 162 -12.82 -11.88 1.85
N ASN A 163 -12.78 -13.05 2.50
CA ASN A 163 -12.68 -13.19 3.95
C ASN A 163 -11.27 -12.90 4.48
N LEU A 164 -11.21 -12.37 5.70
CA LEU A 164 -9.98 -12.15 6.47
C LEU A 164 -10.00 -13.03 7.73
N TYR A 165 -8.98 -13.86 7.91
CA TYR A 165 -8.77 -14.65 9.12
C TYR A 165 -7.54 -14.12 9.87
N ILE A 166 -7.76 -13.56 11.06
CA ILE A 166 -6.70 -13.12 11.97
C ILE A 166 -6.52 -14.18 13.04
N ASN A 167 -5.55 -15.07 12.84
CA ASN A 167 -5.30 -16.24 13.70
C ASN A 167 -4.09 -16.07 14.63
N ALA A 168 -3.33 -14.99 14.48
CA ALA A 168 -2.22 -14.61 15.33
C ALA A 168 -2.23 -13.09 15.60
N ASP A 169 -1.40 -12.64 16.54
CA ASP A 169 -1.24 -11.23 16.88
C ASP A 169 -0.99 -10.37 15.64
N ALA A 170 -1.90 -9.45 15.32
CA ALA A 170 -1.78 -8.63 14.11
C ALA A 170 -1.92 -7.13 14.39
N ASN A 171 -1.20 -6.31 13.63
CA ASN A 171 -1.56 -4.94 13.37
C ASN A 171 -2.03 -4.84 11.92
N VAL A 172 -3.31 -4.52 11.69
CA VAL A 172 -3.88 -4.39 10.34
C VAL A 172 -3.91 -2.94 9.85
N GLY A 173 -3.19 -2.05 10.54
CA GLY A 173 -2.82 -0.73 10.07
C GLY A 173 -3.87 0.36 10.27
N VAL A 174 -3.74 1.41 9.45
CA VAL A 174 -4.58 2.62 9.51
C VAL A 174 -5.97 2.35 8.94
N ASN A 175 -6.06 1.54 7.87
CA ASN A 175 -7.33 1.18 7.26
C ASN A 175 -7.28 -0.28 6.78
N CYS A 176 -8.11 -1.12 7.39
CA CYS A 176 -8.33 -2.50 6.96
C CYS A 176 -9.71 -2.60 6.32
N TYR A 177 -9.76 -2.95 5.04
CA TYR A 177 -10.98 -3.25 4.30
C TYR A 177 -11.03 -4.74 3.98
N CYS A 178 -12.16 -5.36 4.28
CA CYS A 178 -12.51 -6.73 3.96
C CYS A 178 -13.89 -6.70 3.31
N GLU A 179 -14.05 -7.23 2.09
CA GLU A 179 -15.34 -7.23 1.41
C GLU A 179 -16.37 -8.09 2.16
N GLU A 180 -15.94 -9.26 2.68
CA GLU A 180 -16.83 -10.24 3.28
C GLU A 180 -16.74 -10.25 4.82
N THR A 181 -16.29 -11.37 5.41
CA THR A 181 -16.22 -11.54 6.86
C THR A 181 -14.79 -11.43 7.36
N THR A 182 -14.58 -10.63 8.41
CA THR A 182 -13.37 -10.67 9.21
C THR A 182 -13.57 -11.54 10.44
N PHE A 183 -12.76 -12.59 10.58
CA PHE A 183 -12.68 -13.47 11.73
C PHE A 183 -11.49 -13.06 12.59
N VAL A 184 -11.74 -12.63 13.83
CA VAL A 184 -10.72 -12.21 14.79
C VAL A 184 -10.62 -13.28 15.87
N ASN A 185 -9.55 -14.09 15.79
CA ASN A 185 -9.27 -15.20 16.72
C ASN A 185 -8.06 -14.94 17.61
N ALA A 186 -7.39 -13.79 17.45
CA ALA A 186 -6.21 -13.37 18.19
C ALA A 186 -6.22 -11.86 18.43
N LYS A 187 -5.24 -11.35 19.17
CA LYS A 187 -5.11 -9.92 19.45
C LYS A 187 -4.87 -9.14 18.15
N VAL A 188 -5.72 -8.15 17.88
CA VAL A 188 -5.57 -7.28 16.72
C VAL A 188 -5.52 -5.81 17.11
N ASN A 189 -4.59 -5.07 16.52
CA ASN A 189 -4.53 -3.60 16.58
C ASN A 189 -4.95 -3.03 15.21
N PHE A 190 -5.76 -1.98 15.23
CA PHE A 190 -6.15 -1.24 14.03
C PHE A 190 -6.62 0.17 14.39
N LYS A 191 -6.54 1.09 13.43
CA LYS A 191 -7.23 2.38 13.56
C LYS A 191 -8.65 2.32 13.00
N LYS A 192 -8.86 1.59 11.90
CA LYS A 192 -10.16 1.38 11.27
C LYS A 192 -10.22 0.01 10.63
N ILE A 193 -11.35 -0.65 10.78
CA ILE A 193 -11.66 -1.90 10.12
C ILE A 193 -13.07 -1.84 9.54
N TYR A 194 -13.22 -2.29 8.30
CA TYR A 194 -14.47 -2.32 7.55
C TYR A 194 -14.68 -3.73 7.01
N ALA A 195 -15.84 -4.30 7.29
CA ALA A 195 -16.27 -5.59 6.74
C ALA A 195 -17.80 -5.66 6.73
N LYS A 196 -18.39 -6.50 5.86
CA LYS A 196 -19.83 -6.82 5.94
C LYS A 196 -20.18 -7.46 7.28
N LYS A 197 -19.25 -8.29 7.80
CA LYS A 197 -19.40 -8.95 9.10
C LYS A 197 -18.05 -9.02 9.81
N ILE A 198 -18.05 -8.77 11.11
CA ILE A 198 -16.89 -8.99 11.98
C ILE A 198 -17.29 -9.99 13.06
N LEU A 199 -16.59 -11.11 13.10
CA LEU A 199 -16.77 -12.18 14.07
C LEU A 199 -15.56 -12.22 14.98
N ILE A 200 -15.77 -11.93 16.27
CA ILE A 200 -14.72 -11.96 17.27
C ILE A 200 -14.93 -13.22 18.10
N HIS A 201 -13.97 -14.14 18.03
CA HIS A 201 -13.97 -15.30 18.92
C HIS A 201 -13.34 -14.88 20.25
N LYS A 202 -14.06 -15.06 21.35
CA LYS A 202 -13.52 -14.84 22.68
C LYS A 202 -12.64 -16.03 23.01
N GLN A 203 -11.32 -15.82 23.04
CA GLN A 203 -10.40 -16.83 23.56
C GLN A 203 -10.64 -16.91 25.08
N ASP A 204 -11.27 -17.98 25.55
CA ASP A 204 -11.44 -18.20 26.98
C ASP A 204 -10.07 -18.40 27.62
N GLU A 205 -9.65 -17.48 28.49
CA GLU A 205 -8.37 -17.45 29.20
C GLU A 205 -8.17 -18.62 30.21
N SER A 206 -8.91 -19.72 30.09
CA SER A 206 -9.06 -20.73 31.15
C SER A 206 -8.23 -22.01 30.99
N ILE A 207 -7.41 -22.16 29.93
CA ILE A 207 -6.73 -23.46 29.68
C ILE A 207 -5.26 -23.50 30.13
N ASP A 208 -4.62 -22.36 30.44
CA ASP A 208 -3.17 -22.34 30.70
C ASP A 208 -2.73 -22.58 32.16
N LYS A 209 -3.62 -23.13 33.02
CA LYS A 209 -3.29 -23.44 34.43
C LYS A 209 -3.41 -24.92 34.84
N LYS A 210 -3.52 -25.86 33.90
CA LYS A 210 -3.58 -27.30 34.24
C LYS A 210 -2.68 -28.19 33.39
N LYS A 211 -1.36 -27.91 33.35
CA LYS A 211 -0.32 -28.93 33.07
C LYS A 211 0.99 -28.60 33.79
N SER A 212 0.97 -28.72 35.12
CA SER A 212 2.16 -28.94 35.95
C SER A 212 1.68 -29.41 37.32
N TYR A 213 1.41 -30.71 37.43
CA TYR A 213 1.59 -31.56 38.61
C TYR A 213 1.55 -33.01 38.13
#